data_AF-A0A3G6IYJ3-F1
#
_entry.id   AF-A0A3G6IYJ3-F1
#
_cell.length_a   1.000
_cell.length_b   1.000
_cell.length_c   1.000
_cell.angle_alpha   90.00
_cell.angle_beta   90.00
_cell.angle_gamma   90.00
#
_symmetry.space_group_name_H-M   'P 1'
#
loop_
_entity.id
_entity.type
_entity.pdbx_description
1 polymer ?
#
loop_
_entity_poly.entity_id
_entity_poly.type
_entity_poly.pdbx_seq_one_letter_code
_entity_poly.pdbx_strand_id
1 'polypeptide(L)' 'MSNTPESRKALLYDALLGFLGFFSFLAFIQAVVNLFQPEPLVWPAVLALVLVVSTVVVWRARGRWRQ' A
#
# COMPACT_ATOMS: atom_id res chain seq x y z
N MET A 1 20.43 11.80 -21.04
CA MET A 1 19.38 10.93 -20.47
C MET A 1 20.01 9.56 -20.17
N SER A 2 20.76 9.45 -19.07
CA SER A 2 21.53 8.22 -18.78
C SER A 2 20.59 7.12 -18.27
N ASN A 3 20.34 6.12 -19.11
CA ASN A 3 19.66 4.88 -18.74
C ASN A 3 20.59 3.99 -17.91
N THR A 4 20.89 4.39 -16.67
CA THR A 4 21.57 3.49 -15.74
C THR A 4 20.56 2.52 -15.12
N PRO A 5 20.91 1.25 -14.90
CA PRO A 5 19.99 0.25 -14.33
C PRO A 5 19.41 0.65 -12.95
N GLU A 6 20.09 1.55 -12.24
CA GLU A 6 19.64 2.18 -11.00
C GLU A 6 18.35 3.00 -11.17
N SER A 7 18.21 3.76 -12.27
CA SER A 7 16.98 4.55 -12.52
C SER A 7 15.77 3.67 -12.80
N ARG A 8 15.94 2.49 -13.43
CA ARG A 8 14.82 1.56 -13.66
C ARG A 8 14.30 0.94 -12.37
N LYS A 9 15.21 0.55 -11.47
CA LYS A 9 14.83 0.01 -10.16
C LYS A 9 14.11 1.07 -9.33
N ALA A 10 14.59 2.32 -9.33
CA ALA A 10 13.93 3.42 -8.64
C ALA A 10 12.50 3.66 -9.16
N LEU A 11 12.31 3.69 -10.48
CA LEU A 11 10.98 3.83 -11.08
C LEU A 11 10.04 2.67 -10.72
N LEU A 12 10.56 1.43 -10.72
CA LEU A 12 9.78 0.25 -10.33
C LEU A 12 9.36 0.31 -8.86
N TYR A 13 10.26 0.76 -7.98
CA TYR A 13 9.95 0.95 -6.57
C TYR A 13 8.88 2.03 -6.36
N ASP A 14 8.99 3.17 -7.04
CA ASP A 14 8.00 4.25 -6.94
C ASP A 14 6.64 3.81 -7.49
N ALA A 15 6.62 3.07 -8.61
CA ALA A 15 5.40 2.52 -9.17
C ALA A 15 4.75 1.48 -8.25
N LEU A 16 5.53 0.56 -7.66
CA LEU A 16 5.05 -0.43 -6.70
C LEU A 16 4.50 0.23 -5.44
N LEU A 17 5.18 1.26 -4.93
CA LEU A 17 4.72 2.04 -3.78
C LEU A 17 3.40 2.75 -4.06
N GLY A 18 3.30 3.43 -5.20
CA GLY A 18 2.06 4.10 -5.62
C GLY A 18 0.92 3.12 -5.81
N PHE A 19 1.17 1.98 -6.46
CA PHE A 19 0.18 0.93 -6.70
C PHE A 19 -0.31 0.30 -5.40
N LEU A 20 0.60 -0.15 -4.54
CA LEU A 20 0.26 -0.73 -3.24
C LEU A 20 -0.47 0.27 -2.35
N GLY A 21 -0.02 1.52 -2.30
CA GLY A 21 -0.68 2.59 -1.54
C GLY A 21 -2.09 2.91 -2.04
N PHE A 22 -2.30 2.94 -3.35
CA PHE A 22 -3.62 3.21 -3.94
C PHE A 22 -4.62 2.08 -3.66
N PHE A 23 -4.23 0.83 -3.90
CA PHE A 23 -5.09 -0.32 -3.57
C PHE A 23 -5.33 -0.41 -2.06
N SER A 24 -4.33 -0.05 -1.25
CA SER A 24 -4.45 0.07 0.20
C SER A 24 -5.54 1.02 0.64
N PHE A 25 -5.56 2.20 0.02
CA PHE A 25 -6.57 3.21 0.28
C PHE A 25 -7.97 2.75 -0.15
N LEU A 26 -8.11 2.15 -1.35
CA LEU A 26 -9.40 1.65 -1.83
C LEU A 26 -9.98 0.54 -0.94
N ALA A 27 -9.14 -0.40 -0.51
CA ALA A 27 -9.56 -1.45 0.41
C ALA A 27 -9.99 -0.91 1.79
N PHE A 28 -9.29 0.10 2.30
CA PHE A 28 -9.66 0.76 3.54
C PHE A 28 -11.04 1.43 3.42
N ILE A 29 -11.30 2.17 2.33
CA ILE A 29 -12.63 2.75 2.07
C ILE A 29 -13.69 1.65 2.02
N GLN A 30 -13.42 0.55 1.30
CA GLN A 30 -14.32 -0.60 1.23
C GLN A 30 -14.64 -1.18 2.62
N ALA A 31 -13.64 -1.30 3.50
CA ALA A 31 -13.84 -1.78 4.86
C ALA A 31 -14.73 -0.84 5.69
N VAL A 32 -14.49 0.48 5.58
CA VAL A 32 -15.30 1.49 6.27
C VAL A 32 -16.74 1.48 5.75
N VAL A 33 -16.96 1.43 4.43
CA VAL A 33 -18.30 1.34 3.84
C VAL A 33 -19.01 0.06 4.26
N ASN A 34 -18.29 -1.07 4.27
CA ASN A 34 -18.84 -2.36 4.67
C ASN A 34 -19.21 -2.43 6.16
N LEU A 35 -18.60 -1.61 7.04
CA LEU A 35 -18.98 -1.53 8.45
C LEU A 35 -20.41 -0.99 8.65
N PHE A 36 -20.92 -0.18 7.73
CA PHE A 36 -22.27 0.36 7.76
C PHE A 36 -23.30 -0.51 7.00
N GLN A 37 -22.86 -1.65 6.44
CA GLN A 37 -23.75 -2.63 5.83
C GLN A 37 -24.46 -3.45 6.93
N PRO A 38 -25.73 -3.82 6.73
CA PRO A 38 -26.49 -4.61 7.70
C PRO A 38 -25.94 -6.04 7.89
N GLU A 39 -25.27 -6.59 6.87
CA GLU A 39 -24.55 -7.88 6.92
C GLU A 39 -23.07 -7.62 6.58
N PRO A 40 -22.25 -7.14 7.55
CA PRO A 40 -20.88 -6.74 7.27
C PRO A 40 -19.99 -7.95 7.03
N LEU A 41 -19.36 -8.00 5.85
CA LEU A 41 -18.41 -9.06 5.49
C LEU A 41 -17.06 -8.85 6.22
N VAL A 42 -16.37 -9.93 6.59
CA VAL A 42 -15.08 -9.81 7.32
C VAL A 42 -13.90 -9.51 6.37
N TRP A 43 -13.99 -9.93 5.11
CA TRP A 43 -12.92 -9.81 4.12
C TRP A 43 -12.42 -8.37 3.85
N PRO A 44 -13.29 -7.35 3.76
CA PRO A 44 -12.87 -5.96 3.60
C PRO A 44 -11.95 -5.47 4.74
N ALA A 45 -12.28 -5.80 6.00
CA ALA A 45 -11.47 -5.40 7.16
C ALA A 45 -10.08 -6.07 7.15
N VAL A 46 -10.01 -7.35 6.77
CA VAL A 46 -8.74 -8.08 6.60
C VAL A 46 -7.90 -7.46 5.49
N LEU A 47 -8.51 -7.13 4.35
CA LEU A 47 -7.81 -6.49 3.22
C LEU A 47 -7.25 -5.11 3.62
N ALA A 48 -8.05 -4.29 4.31
CA ALA A 48 -7.61 -3.00 4.83
C ALA A 48 -6.43 -3.14 5.81
N LEU A 49 -6.49 -4.10 6.74
CA LEU A 49 -5.40 -4.36 7.69
C LEU A 49 -4.10 -4.78 6.98
N VAL A 50 -4.18 -5.71 6.04
CA VAL A 50 -3.01 -6.18 5.24
C VAL A 50 -2.36 -5.01 4.53
N LEU A 51 -3.16 -4.12 3.96
CA LEU A 51 -2.69 -3.03 3.15
C LEU A 51 -2.13 -1.85 3.97
N VAL A 52 -2.72 -1.53 5.12
CA VAL A 52 -2.15 -0.60 6.10
C VAL A 52 -0.82 -1.12 6.63
N VAL A 53 -0.76 -2.41 7.03
CA VAL A 53 0.49 -3.05 7.49
C VAL A 53 1.55 -3.01 6.39
N SER A 54 1.19 -3.33 5.14
CA SER A 54 2.11 -3.25 4.00
C SER A 54 2.66 -1.83 3.81
N THR A 55 1.79 -0.82 3.86
CA THR A 55 2.18 0.59 3.76
C THR A 55 3.14 1.00 4.88
N VAL A 56 2.85 0.62 6.13
CA VAL A 56 3.72 0.89 7.29
C VAL A 56 5.05 0.18 7.15
N VAL A 57 5.08 -1.09 6.72
CA VAL A 57 6.31 -1.85 6.51
C VAL A 57 7.20 -1.17 5.47
N VAL A 58 6.63 -0.74 4.34
CA VAL A 58 7.42 -0.05 3.30
C VAL A 58 7.91 1.32 3.79
N TRP A 59 7.07 2.08 4.51
CA TRP A 59 7.47 3.35 5.11
C TRP A 59 8.62 3.19 6.13
N ARG A 60 8.52 2.18 7.00
CA ARG A 60 9.56 1.87 8.01
C ARG A 60 10.83 1.32 7.38
N ALA A 61 10.71 0.51 6.31
CA ALA A 61 11.85 0.05 5.54
C ALA A 61 12.59 1.25 4.97
N ARG A 62 11.90 2.19 4.31
CA ARG A 62 12.48 3.42 3.74
C ARG A 62 13.13 4.34 4.78
N GLY A 63 12.56 4.45 5.98
CA GLY A 63 13.17 5.20 7.09
C GLY A 63 14.50 4.62 7.57
N ARG A 64 14.67 3.30 7.46
CA ARG A 64 15.91 2.59 7.84
C ARG A 64 17.08 2.81 6.86
N TRP A 65 16.80 3.23 5.63
CA TRP A 65 17.82 3.58 4.63
C TRP A 65 18.27 5.06 4.69
N ARG A 66 17.71 5.86 5.62
CA ARG A 66 18.08 7.27 5.86
C ARG A 66 18.90 7.49 7.14
N GLN A 67 19.12 6.46 7.94
CA GLN A 67 20.09 6.44 9.04
C GLN A 67 21.32 5.64 8.61
#